data_AF-A0A1W9GWC1-F1
#
_entry.id   AF-A0A1W9GWC1-F1
#
_cell.length_a   1.000
_cell.length_b   1.000
_cell.length_c   1.000
_cell.angle_alpha   90.00
_cell.angle_beta   90.00
_cell.angle_gamma   90.00
#
_symmetry.space_group_name_H-M   'P 1'
#
loop_
_entity.id
_entity.type
_entity.pdbx_description
1 polymer ?
#
loop_
_entity_poly.entity_id
_entity_poly.type
_entity_poly.pdbx_seq_one_letter_code
_entity_poly.pdbx_strand_id
1 'polypeptide(L)'
;MPKKLTDDLNERIEAEIARHIEGVGIDALHAALAEIVSRRTLQRRLANLADQKRVFVSGKGPSLRYRQSQIIYARTHEPALVAASPGTEVDIPVSSGGEEIRRYVRQPRQQREPVSYKQSFLEQYTPNSTAYLPESLRAQLHNLGRPATPEVEDAPAGTFARDILNRLLIDLSWASSQLEGNTYSRLDTERLIEYGQAAAGKDALETQMILNHKAAIEYLVRDTEHVGVNPETIIALHAFLSDGLMPDPATCGRLRNRPVEIGGSVYLPVALPQRIEELFGVVIEMADEILDPFEQAFFLMVHLPYLQPFEDVNKRVSRLAANIPFIRHNLSPLSFIDVAAKDYIEALLGIYELNRVELLRDIFVRAYERSCQQYVAVRQQLVPPDAVRLRYRTQLSALVAAIVRSGAKADLAAIRAQVPGAVAEADRERFVALVMEEFRNLHSGNVIRFGLRPLEFAAWQEKNSGKN
;
A
#
# COMPACT_ATOMS: atom_id res chain seq x y z
N MET A 1 53.28 40.85 0.03
CA MET A 1 52.48 40.33 -1.10
C MET A 1 51.70 39.12 -0.62
N PRO A 2 50.35 39.08 -0.71
CA PRO A 2 49.62 37.88 -0.30
C PRO A 2 49.79 36.79 -1.37
N LYS A 3 50.24 35.59 -0.96
CA LYS A 3 50.28 34.38 -1.80
C LYS A 3 48.88 34.18 -2.40
N LYS A 4 48.77 34.22 -3.74
CA LYS A 4 47.54 33.81 -4.46
C LYS A 4 47.20 32.39 -4.02
N LEU A 5 46.09 32.23 -3.31
CA LEU A 5 45.51 30.91 -3.05
C LEU A 5 44.99 30.37 -4.39
N THR A 6 45.29 29.13 -4.71
CA THR A 6 44.78 28.48 -5.93
C THR A 6 43.28 28.20 -5.81
N ASP A 7 42.54 28.40 -6.90
CA ASP A 7 41.08 28.19 -6.93
C ASP A 7 40.68 26.71 -6.70
N ASP A 8 41.62 25.78 -6.85
CA ASP A 8 41.47 24.33 -6.70
C ASP A 8 41.74 23.79 -5.28
N LEU A 9 42.01 24.66 -4.30
CA LEU A 9 42.49 24.24 -2.99
C LEU A 9 41.53 23.28 -2.26
N ASN A 10 40.21 23.46 -2.43
CA ASN A 10 39.22 22.59 -1.81
C ASN A 10 39.28 21.16 -2.39
N GLU A 11 39.43 21.04 -3.72
CA GLU A 11 39.51 19.75 -4.42
C GLU A 11 40.77 18.99 -4.02
N ARG A 12 41.90 19.71 -3.85
CA ARG A 12 43.15 19.11 -3.37
C ARG A 12 43.06 18.62 -1.93
N ILE A 13 42.37 19.36 -1.05
CA ILE A 13 42.13 18.94 0.33
C ILE A 13 41.29 17.65 0.36
N GLU A 14 40.23 17.59 -0.45
CA GLU A 14 39.37 16.41 -0.55
C GLU A 14 40.08 15.20 -1.15
N ALA A 15 40.88 15.40 -2.21
CA ALA A 15 41.69 14.35 -2.81
C ALA A 15 42.72 13.79 -1.83
N GLU A 16 43.30 14.62 -0.98
CA GLU A 16 44.23 14.15 0.05
C GLU A 16 43.51 13.38 1.16
N ILE A 17 42.34 13.84 1.60
CA ILE A 17 41.49 13.10 2.56
C ILE A 17 41.06 11.74 1.99
N ALA A 18 40.73 11.69 0.70
CA ALA A 18 40.32 10.46 0.00
C ALA A 18 41.40 9.36 0.00
N ARG A 19 42.68 9.74 0.07
CA ARG A 19 43.80 8.78 0.16
C ARG A 19 43.86 8.06 1.51
N HIS A 20 43.15 8.55 2.53
CA HIS A 20 43.18 8.01 3.88
C HIS A 20 41.81 7.46 4.29
N ILE A 21 41.58 6.19 3.97
CA ILE A 21 40.31 5.46 4.21
C ILE A 21 39.89 5.49 5.70
N GLU A 22 40.83 5.38 6.63
CA GLU A 22 40.56 5.43 8.07
C GLU A 22 40.40 6.86 8.64
N GLY A 23 40.59 7.87 7.79
CA GLY A 23 40.59 9.29 8.12
C GLY A 23 41.97 9.82 8.50
N VAL A 24 42.16 11.11 8.28
CA VAL A 24 43.45 11.79 8.43
C VAL A 24 43.37 12.92 9.46
N GLY A 25 44.40 13.05 10.29
CA GLY A 25 44.50 14.13 11.28
C GLY A 25 44.95 15.44 10.63
N ILE A 26 44.67 16.56 11.30
CA ILE A 26 45.04 17.89 10.80
C ILE A 26 46.55 18.07 10.58
N ASP A 27 47.38 17.47 11.43
CA ASP A 27 48.84 17.63 11.34
C ASP A 27 49.41 16.86 10.15
N ALA A 28 48.86 15.68 9.86
CA ALA A 28 49.21 14.90 8.67
C ALA A 28 48.74 15.59 7.39
N LEU A 29 47.52 16.14 7.37
CA LEU A 29 47.01 16.94 6.25
C LEU A 29 47.85 18.20 6.00
N HIS A 30 48.24 18.90 7.07
CA HIS A 30 49.08 20.09 6.94
C HIS A 30 50.48 19.72 6.47
N ALA A 31 51.05 18.59 6.91
CA ALA A 31 52.34 18.13 6.42
C ALA A 31 52.31 17.83 4.91
N ALA A 32 51.25 17.17 4.43
CA ALA A 32 51.07 16.87 3.01
C ALA A 32 50.83 18.12 2.14
N LEU A 33 50.24 19.17 2.71
CA LEU A 33 49.86 20.39 1.99
C LEU A 33 50.66 21.63 2.43
N ALA A 34 51.79 21.46 3.13
CA ALA A 34 52.53 22.53 3.80
C ALA A 34 53.04 23.61 2.83
N GLU A 35 53.42 23.21 1.62
CA GLU A 35 53.90 24.10 0.54
C GLU A 35 52.76 24.90 -0.12
N ILE A 36 51.52 24.45 0.06
CA ILE A 36 50.34 24.94 -0.68
C ILE A 36 49.47 25.84 0.20
N VAL A 37 49.26 25.49 1.47
CA VAL A 37 48.31 26.18 2.36
C VAL A 37 48.82 26.27 3.80
N SER A 38 48.62 27.41 4.44
CA SER A 38 48.94 27.56 5.87
C SER A 38 47.96 26.80 6.76
N ARG A 39 48.42 26.29 7.91
CA ARG A 39 47.60 25.56 8.89
C ARG A 39 46.29 26.26 9.24
N ARG A 40 46.34 27.57 9.46
CA ARG A 40 45.14 28.39 9.78
C ARG A 40 44.13 28.44 8.63
N THR A 41 44.61 28.48 7.39
CA THR A 41 43.75 28.48 6.20
C THR A 41 43.17 27.09 5.95
N LEU A 42 43.96 26.04 6.16
CA LEU A 42 43.51 24.64 6.08
C LEU A 42 42.39 24.36 7.10
N GLN A 43 42.55 24.81 8.36
CA GLN A 43 41.51 24.70 9.39
C GLN A 43 40.20 25.36 8.97
N ARG A 44 40.26 26.59 8.46
CA ARG A 44 39.08 27.33 7.99
C ARG A 44 38.42 26.62 6.80
N ARG A 45 39.20 26.08 5.86
CA ARG A 45 38.66 25.34 4.71
C ARG A 45 38.03 24.02 5.13
N LEU A 46 38.65 23.27 6.03
CA LEU A 46 38.11 22.01 6.57
C LEU A 46 36.81 22.25 7.33
N ALA A 47 36.71 23.33 8.12
CA ALA A 47 35.46 23.72 8.77
C ALA A 47 34.36 23.99 7.73
N ASN A 48 34.65 24.79 6.69
CA ASN A 48 33.69 25.04 5.60
C ASN A 48 33.29 23.77 4.84
N LEU A 49 34.23 22.84 4.59
CA LEU A 49 33.95 21.58 3.91
C LEU A 49 33.13 20.61 4.77
N ALA A 50 33.33 20.65 6.10
CA ALA A 50 32.52 19.91 7.06
C ALA A 50 31.10 20.49 7.15
N ASP A 51 30.96 21.82 7.20
CA ASP A 51 29.66 22.51 7.17
C ASP A 51 28.89 22.21 5.87
N GLN A 52 29.61 22.10 4.75
CA GLN A 52 29.06 21.69 3.45
C GLN A 52 28.82 20.18 3.32
N LYS A 53 29.08 19.39 4.38
CA LYS A 53 28.95 17.92 4.40
C LYS A 53 29.78 17.19 3.32
N ARG A 54 30.82 17.83 2.80
CA ARG A 54 31.75 17.23 1.81
C ARG A 54 32.82 16.37 2.48
N VAL A 55 33.12 16.64 3.75
CA VAL A 55 34.06 15.90 4.60
C VAL A 55 33.39 15.59 5.94
N PHE A 56 33.50 14.35 6.43
CA PHE A 56 33.00 13.96 7.75
C PHE A 56 34.11 14.07 8.81
N VAL A 57 33.76 14.55 10.00
CA VAL A 57 34.69 14.70 11.13
C VAL A 57 34.35 13.66 12.20
N SER A 58 35.32 12.84 12.59
CA SER A 58 35.17 11.83 13.64
C SER A 58 36.24 11.99 14.72
N GLY A 59 35.89 11.80 15.99
CA GLY A 59 36.82 11.95 17.14
C GLY A 59 36.80 13.35 17.77
N LYS A 60 37.59 13.54 18.84
CA LYS A 60 37.73 14.83 19.57
C LYS A 60 39.19 15.11 19.94
N GLY A 61 39.60 16.38 19.87
CA GLY A 61 40.96 16.80 20.23
C GLY A 61 42.05 16.12 19.35
N PRO A 62 43.10 15.52 19.92
CA PRO A 62 44.17 14.85 19.15
C PRO A 62 43.70 13.64 18.31
N SER A 63 42.55 13.07 18.67
CA SER A 63 41.93 11.94 17.96
C SER A 63 41.04 12.36 16.79
N LEU A 64 40.92 13.67 16.51
CA LEU A 64 40.09 14.17 15.42
C LEU A 64 40.66 13.71 14.06
N ARG A 65 39.80 13.12 13.23
CA ARG A 65 40.10 12.64 11.89
C ARG A 65 39.06 13.15 10.90
N TYR A 66 39.53 13.61 9.74
CA TYR A 66 38.73 13.99 8.59
C TYR A 66 38.62 12.79 7.65
N ARG A 67 37.41 12.44 7.22
CA ARG A 67 37.12 11.32 6.33
C ARG A 67 36.35 11.78 5.11
N GLN A 68 36.59 11.12 3.98
CA GLN A 68 35.77 11.31 2.79
C GLN A 68 34.37 10.77 3.09
N SER A 69 33.34 11.42 2.56
CA SER A 69 31.99 10.87 2.56
C SER A 69 32.01 9.52 1.83
N GLN A 70 31.96 8.42 2.58
CA GLN A 70 31.68 7.12 1.99
C GLN A 70 30.22 7.13 1.60
N ILE A 71 29.94 7.00 0.31
CA ILE A 71 28.58 6.74 -0.17
C ILE A 71 28.25 5.32 0.30
N ILE A 72 27.65 5.22 1.49
CA ILE A 72 27.10 3.97 1.99
C ILE A 72 25.75 3.81 1.29
N TYR A 73 25.72 2.93 0.29
CA TYR A 73 24.49 2.52 -0.35
C TYR A 73 23.65 1.73 0.66
N ALA A 74 22.40 2.16 0.88
CA ALA A 74 21.44 1.28 1.53
C ALA A 74 21.07 0.17 0.54
N ARG A 75 21.15 -1.09 0.97
CA ARG A 75 20.60 -2.20 0.20
C ARG A 75 19.11 -2.26 0.51
N THR A 76 18.27 -2.22 -0.52
CA THR A 76 16.85 -2.57 -0.36
C THR A 76 16.76 -4.04 0.01
N HIS A 77 15.94 -4.41 1.00
CA HIS A 77 15.66 -5.82 1.29
C HIS A 77 14.82 -6.39 0.15
N GLU A 78 15.49 -6.98 -0.83
CA GLU A 78 14.81 -7.81 -1.82
C GLU A 78 14.98 -9.28 -1.42
N PRO A 79 13.91 -10.09 -1.49
CA PRO A 79 14.10 -11.52 -1.46
C PRO A 79 15.08 -11.86 -2.59
N ALA A 80 16.16 -12.57 -2.24
CA ALA A 80 17.02 -13.13 -3.26
C ALA A 80 16.13 -13.92 -4.22
N LEU A 81 16.34 -13.79 -5.53
CA LEU A 81 15.81 -14.76 -6.50
C LEU A 81 16.37 -16.11 -6.06
N VAL A 82 15.62 -16.83 -5.21
CA VAL A 82 15.94 -18.20 -4.87
C VAL A 82 15.92 -18.90 -6.21
N ALA A 83 17.07 -19.43 -6.63
CA ALA A 83 17.15 -20.25 -7.82
C ALA A 83 16.07 -21.31 -7.68
N ALA A 84 14.99 -21.17 -8.45
CA ALA A 84 13.88 -22.07 -8.38
C ALA A 84 14.43 -23.48 -8.60
N SER A 85 14.20 -24.36 -7.62
CA SER A 85 14.35 -25.79 -7.85
C SER A 85 13.57 -26.13 -9.13
N PRO A 86 14.13 -26.89 -10.09
CA PRO A 86 13.39 -27.26 -11.29
C PRO A 86 12.26 -28.20 -10.87
N GLY A 87 11.06 -27.65 -10.68
CA GLY A 87 9.90 -28.38 -10.20
C GLY A 87 8.63 -27.53 -10.07
N THR A 88 7.74 -27.65 -11.06
CA THR A 88 6.27 -27.51 -10.96
C THR A 88 5.62 -26.16 -10.62
N GLU A 89 6.28 -25.01 -10.77
CA GLU A 89 5.54 -23.75 -10.94
C GLU A 89 5.28 -23.53 -12.44
N VAL A 90 4.00 -23.61 -12.84
CA VAL A 90 3.57 -23.27 -14.20
C VAL A 90 3.65 -21.75 -14.31
N ASP A 91 4.61 -21.25 -15.09
CA ASP A 91 4.74 -19.82 -15.37
C ASP A 91 3.42 -19.28 -15.92
N ILE A 92 3.02 -18.10 -15.44
CA ILE A 92 1.80 -17.46 -15.91
C ILE A 92 1.93 -17.17 -17.42
N PRO A 93 0.91 -17.51 -18.25
CA PRO A 93 0.93 -17.16 -19.67
C PRO A 93 0.86 -15.64 -19.86
N VAL A 94 1.80 -15.09 -20.63
CA VAL A 94 1.95 -13.64 -20.87
C VAL A 94 1.89 -13.33 -22.36
N SER A 95 1.78 -12.06 -22.71
CA SER A 95 1.85 -11.57 -24.08
C SER A 95 3.23 -11.85 -24.70
N SER A 96 3.33 -11.76 -26.04
CA SER A 96 4.62 -11.91 -26.72
C SER A 96 5.68 -10.93 -26.22
N GLY A 97 5.30 -9.67 -25.98
CA GLY A 97 6.17 -8.66 -25.39
C GLY A 97 6.57 -9.01 -23.95
N GLY A 98 5.63 -9.54 -23.16
CA GLY A 98 5.93 -10.04 -21.81
C GLY A 98 6.95 -11.18 -21.82
N GLU A 99 6.84 -12.11 -22.77
CA GLU A 99 7.76 -13.24 -22.91
C GLU A 99 9.16 -12.82 -23.38
N GLU A 100 9.28 -11.78 -24.21
CA GLU A 100 10.57 -11.17 -24.56
C GLU A 100 11.27 -10.56 -23.35
N ILE A 101 10.53 -9.79 -22.54
CA ILE A 101 11.04 -9.20 -21.29
C ILE A 101 11.48 -10.31 -20.34
N ARG A 102 10.63 -11.31 -20.13
CA ARG A 102 10.90 -12.47 -19.28
C ARG A 102 12.19 -13.19 -19.70
N ARG A 103 12.37 -13.42 -21.00
CA ARG A 103 13.58 -14.04 -21.55
C ARG A 103 14.84 -13.20 -21.27
N TYR A 104 14.75 -11.88 -21.35
CA TYR A 104 15.86 -10.99 -21.02
C TYR A 104 16.20 -11.01 -19.53
N VAL A 105 15.23 -10.80 -18.64
CA VAL A 105 15.49 -10.66 -17.19
C VAL A 105 15.94 -11.96 -16.53
N ARG A 106 15.62 -13.11 -17.15
CA ARG A 106 16.11 -14.44 -16.74
C ARG A 106 17.57 -14.72 -17.12
N GLN A 107 18.20 -13.86 -17.92
CA GLN A 107 19.62 -13.99 -18.20
C GLN A 107 20.45 -13.77 -16.92
N PRO A 108 21.60 -14.44 -16.78
CA PRO A 108 22.55 -14.14 -15.71
C PRO A 108 22.83 -12.64 -15.63
N ARG A 109 22.95 -12.09 -14.42
CA ARG A 109 23.17 -10.66 -14.19
C ARG A 109 24.36 -10.09 -14.98
N GLN A 110 25.39 -10.92 -15.21
CA GLN A 110 26.59 -10.55 -15.96
C GLN A 110 26.35 -10.37 -17.48
N GLN A 111 25.24 -10.88 -18.01
CA GLN A 111 24.85 -10.76 -19.42
C GLN A 111 23.88 -9.60 -19.67
N ARG A 112 23.39 -8.95 -18.60
CA ARG A 112 22.47 -7.82 -18.66
C ARG A 112 23.25 -6.51 -18.57
N GLU A 113 22.84 -5.51 -19.35
CA GLU A 113 23.55 -4.23 -19.43
C GLU A 113 23.19 -3.33 -18.24
N PRO A 114 24.18 -2.79 -17.48
CA PRO A 114 23.92 -1.81 -16.44
C PRO A 114 23.22 -0.57 -16.97
N VAL A 115 22.14 -0.16 -16.32
CA VAL A 115 21.35 1.02 -16.72
C VAL A 115 21.04 1.89 -15.51
N SER A 116 20.94 3.20 -15.73
CA SER A 116 20.53 4.16 -14.71
C SER A 116 19.10 4.64 -14.94
N TYR A 117 18.56 5.43 -13.99
CA TYR A 117 17.27 6.10 -14.16
C TYR A 117 17.25 6.93 -15.45
N LYS A 118 16.25 6.70 -16.30
CA LYS A 118 16.01 7.39 -17.57
C LYS A 118 14.79 8.27 -17.43
N GLN A 119 15.02 9.56 -17.21
CA GLN A 119 13.93 10.54 -17.14
C GLN A 119 13.11 10.60 -18.43
N SER A 120 13.73 10.33 -19.58
CA SER A 120 13.01 10.26 -20.86
C SER A 120 11.87 9.23 -20.87
N PHE A 121 11.92 8.20 -20.03
CA PHE A 121 10.82 7.25 -19.89
C PHE A 121 9.57 7.90 -19.27
N LEU A 122 9.76 8.82 -18.32
CA LEU A 122 8.67 9.63 -17.74
C LEU A 122 8.20 10.70 -18.73
N GLU A 123 9.13 11.39 -19.42
CA GLU A 123 8.83 12.47 -20.37
C GLU A 123 8.05 12.00 -21.61
N GLN A 124 8.15 10.71 -21.96
CA GLN A 124 7.35 10.11 -23.03
C GLN A 124 5.88 9.91 -22.65
N TYR A 125 5.54 10.03 -21.36
CA TYR A 125 4.19 9.92 -20.87
C TYR A 125 3.56 11.30 -20.71
N THR A 126 2.36 11.47 -21.24
CA THR A 126 1.53 12.67 -21.03
C THR A 126 0.16 12.24 -20.51
N PRO A 127 -0.22 12.64 -19.28
CA PRO A 127 -1.50 12.26 -18.69
C PRO A 127 -2.67 12.50 -19.65
N ASN A 128 -3.57 11.51 -19.72
CA ASN A 128 -4.78 11.53 -20.55
C ASN A 128 -4.55 11.62 -22.07
N SER A 129 -3.30 11.69 -22.56
CA SER A 129 -2.95 11.72 -23.98
C SER A 129 -2.24 10.46 -24.43
N THR A 130 -1.30 9.95 -23.61
CA THR A 130 -0.69 8.63 -23.78
C THR A 130 -1.27 7.66 -22.76
N ALA A 131 -1.17 6.36 -23.03
CA ALA A 131 -1.60 5.34 -22.08
C ALA A 131 -0.69 4.10 -22.15
N TYR A 132 -0.39 3.52 -21.00
CA TYR A 132 0.24 2.20 -20.90
C TYR A 132 -0.79 1.07 -21.09
N LEU A 133 -2.03 1.31 -20.67
CA LEU A 133 -3.15 0.40 -20.86
C LEU A 133 -3.97 0.81 -22.09
N PRO A 134 -4.10 -0.06 -23.11
CA PRO A 134 -4.98 0.19 -24.24
C PRO A 134 -6.43 0.47 -23.80
N GLU A 135 -7.14 1.32 -24.52
CA GLU A 135 -8.51 1.70 -24.19
C GLU A 135 -9.46 0.49 -24.06
N SER A 136 -9.34 -0.48 -24.96
CA SER A 136 -10.12 -1.72 -24.90
C SER A 136 -9.87 -2.52 -23.63
N LEU A 137 -8.62 -2.54 -23.15
CA LEU A 137 -8.25 -3.20 -21.90
C LEU A 137 -8.80 -2.45 -20.69
N ARG A 138 -8.72 -1.11 -20.67
CA ARG A 138 -9.32 -0.30 -19.61
C ARG A 138 -10.82 -0.51 -19.54
N ALA A 139 -11.52 -0.52 -20.68
CA ALA A 139 -12.95 -0.81 -20.74
C ALA A 139 -13.30 -2.21 -20.20
N GLN A 140 -12.49 -3.24 -20.54
CA GLN A 140 -12.64 -4.59 -19.97
C GLN A 140 -12.48 -4.58 -18.44
N LEU A 141 -11.43 -3.92 -17.93
CA LEU A 141 -11.15 -3.86 -16.49
C LEU A 141 -12.25 -3.12 -15.72
N HIS A 142 -12.80 -2.03 -16.27
CA HIS A 142 -13.98 -1.36 -15.72
C HIS A 142 -15.18 -2.30 -15.63
N ASN A 143 -15.47 -3.06 -16.69
CA ASN A 143 -16.58 -4.01 -16.68
C ASN A 143 -16.40 -5.13 -15.64
N LEU A 144 -15.16 -5.56 -15.39
CA LEU A 144 -14.85 -6.56 -14.37
C LEU A 144 -14.91 -5.99 -12.94
N GLY A 145 -14.43 -4.77 -12.77
CA GLY A 145 -14.23 -4.13 -11.47
C GLY A 145 -15.47 -3.43 -10.90
N ARG A 146 -16.48 -3.18 -11.74
CA ARG A 146 -17.71 -2.51 -11.32
C ARG A 146 -18.50 -3.35 -10.30
N PRO A 147 -19.00 -2.73 -9.23
CA PRO A 147 -19.86 -3.42 -8.28
C PRO A 147 -21.18 -3.82 -8.97
N ALA A 148 -21.68 -5.01 -8.65
CA ALA A 148 -22.86 -5.60 -9.31
C ALA A 148 -24.19 -4.88 -9.06
N THR A 149 -24.24 -3.86 -8.18
CA THR A 149 -25.44 -3.04 -7.97
C THR A 149 -25.17 -1.58 -8.30
N PRO A 150 -26.06 -0.93 -9.06
CA PRO A 150 -25.97 0.51 -9.35
C PRO A 150 -25.92 1.37 -8.07
N GLU A 151 -26.55 0.90 -6.99
CA GLU A 151 -26.58 1.57 -5.68
C GLU A 151 -25.20 1.80 -5.06
N VAL A 152 -24.20 0.98 -5.39
CA VAL A 152 -22.82 1.13 -4.89
C VAL A 152 -21.99 2.03 -5.83
N GLU A 153 -22.38 2.11 -7.11
CA GLU A 153 -21.74 3.00 -8.09
C GLU A 153 -22.03 4.47 -7.73
N ASP A 154 -23.24 4.77 -7.27
CA ASP A 154 -23.66 6.11 -6.78
C ASP A 154 -23.36 6.36 -5.28
N ALA A 155 -22.77 5.39 -4.58
CA ALA A 155 -22.47 5.51 -3.16
C ALA A 155 -21.24 6.41 -2.89
N PRO A 156 -21.07 6.95 -1.67
CA PRO A 156 -19.84 7.65 -1.29
C PRO A 156 -18.58 6.83 -1.58
N ALA A 157 -17.47 7.51 -1.89
CA ALA A 157 -16.19 6.87 -2.15
C ALA A 157 -15.78 5.90 -1.02
N GLY A 158 -15.23 4.75 -1.41
CA GLY A 158 -14.79 3.69 -0.51
C GLY A 158 -15.90 2.84 0.13
N THR A 159 -17.17 3.05 -0.22
CA THR A 159 -18.28 2.19 0.23
C THR A 159 -18.00 0.73 -0.09
N PHE A 160 -17.61 0.43 -1.33
CA PHE A 160 -17.33 -0.95 -1.73
C PHE A 160 -16.21 -1.56 -0.87
N ALA A 161 -15.09 -0.84 -0.72
CA ALA A 161 -13.95 -1.30 0.06
C ALA A 161 -14.29 -1.49 1.56
N ARG A 162 -15.20 -0.69 2.12
CA ARG A 162 -15.70 -0.85 3.50
C ARG A 162 -16.51 -2.13 3.66
N ASP A 163 -17.38 -2.46 2.70
CA ASP A 163 -18.22 -3.66 2.74
C ASP A 163 -17.38 -4.95 2.74
N ILE A 164 -16.24 -4.94 2.05
CA ILE A 164 -15.32 -6.08 1.97
C ILE A 164 -14.07 -5.91 2.85
N LEU A 165 -14.04 -4.92 3.75
CA LEU A 165 -12.82 -4.48 4.42
C LEU A 165 -12.10 -5.63 5.13
N ASN A 166 -12.82 -6.45 5.91
CA ASN A 166 -12.18 -7.56 6.63
C ASN A 166 -11.46 -8.51 5.66
N ARG A 167 -12.10 -8.83 4.54
CA ARG A 167 -11.50 -9.70 3.53
C ARG A 167 -10.33 -9.03 2.83
N LEU A 168 -10.45 -7.75 2.48
CA LEU A 168 -9.38 -6.97 1.88
C LEU A 168 -8.15 -6.92 2.80
N LEU A 169 -8.35 -6.69 4.10
CA LEU A 169 -7.28 -6.69 5.09
C LEU A 169 -6.53 -8.02 5.09
N ILE A 170 -7.24 -9.16 5.08
CA ILE A 170 -6.61 -10.48 5.06
C ILE A 170 -5.84 -10.69 3.76
N ASP A 171 -6.52 -10.52 2.62
CA ASP A 171 -5.99 -10.92 1.33
C ASP A 171 -4.83 -10.05 0.86
N LEU A 172 -4.97 -8.72 0.94
CA LEU A 172 -3.93 -7.80 0.49
C LEU A 172 -2.73 -7.78 1.46
N SER A 173 -2.96 -7.84 2.77
CA SER A 173 -1.83 -7.90 3.73
C SER A 173 -1.03 -9.17 3.57
N TRP A 174 -1.69 -10.32 3.35
CA TRP A 174 -1.03 -11.59 3.10
C TRP A 174 -0.27 -11.57 1.77
N ALA A 175 -0.96 -11.32 0.65
CA ALA A 175 -0.36 -11.45 -0.69
C ALA A 175 0.76 -10.42 -0.92
N SER A 176 0.57 -9.15 -0.50
CA SER A 176 1.62 -8.13 -0.64
C SER A 176 2.86 -8.46 0.21
N SER A 177 2.69 -9.06 1.39
CA SER A 177 3.82 -9.50 2.22
C SER A 177 4.49 -10.74 1.64
N GLN A 178 3.73 -11.69 1.09
CA GLN A 178 4.24 -12.89 0.43
C GLN A 178 5.14 -12.54 -0.77
N LEU A 179 4.79 -11.51 -1.54
CA LEU A 179 5.61 -11.00 -2.65
C LEU A 179 6.98 -10.48 -2.19
N GLU A 180 7.14 -10.13 -0.91
CA GLU A 180 8.43 -9.74 -0.30
C GLU A 180 9.12 -10.91 0.43
N GLY A 181 8.61 -12.13 0.30
CA GLY A 181 9.18 -13.34 0.92
C GLY A 181 8.64 -13.68 2.30
N ASN A 182 7.58 -13.02 2.77
CA ASN A 182 6.94 -13.37 4.04
C ASN A 182 6.33 -14.79 3.97
N THR A 183 6.58 -15.59 5.01
CA THR A 183 6.23 -17.01 5.06
C THR A 183 4.91 -17.30 5.77
N TYR A 184 4.18 -16.28 6.24
CA TYR A 184 2.85 -16.46 6.81
C TYR A 184 1.92 -17.14 5.80
N SER A 185 1.15 -18.12 6.29
CA SER A 185 0.03 -18.63 5.51
C SER A 185 -1.13 -17.63 5.53
N ARG A 186 -2.04 -17.77 4.57
CA ARG A 186 -3.25 -16.95 4.50
C ARG A 186 -4.14 -17.14 5.74
N LEU A 187 -4.21 -18.36 6.28
CA LEU A 187 -4.94 -18.68 7.51
C LEU A 187 -4.27 -18.07 8.75
N ASP A 188 -2.95 -18.09 8.83
CA ASP A 188 -2.21 -17.46 9.93
C ASP A 188 -2.40 -15.93 9.90
N THR A 189 -2.44 -15.35 8.70
CA THR A 189 -2.71 -13.91 8.50
C THR A 189 -4.11 -13.55 8.96
N GLU A 190 -5.12 -14.35 8.62
CA GLU A 190 -6.50 -14.20 9.10
C GLU A 190 -6.55 -14.25 10.63
N ARG A 191 -5.90 -15.23 11.27
CA ARG A 191 -5.86 -15.34 12.73
C ARG A 191 -5.20 -14.14 13.40
N LEU A 192 -4.11 -13.65 12.81
CA LEU A 192 -3.40 -12.47 13.30
C LEU A 192 -4.27 -11.21 13.19
N ILE A 193 -4.94 -11.00 12.06
CA ILE A 193 -5.73 -9.79 11.80
C ILE A 193 -7.01 -9.77 12.64
N GLU A 194 -7.72 -10.90 12.74
CA GLU A 194 -9.01 -11.00 13.42
C GLU A 194 -8.89 -11.17 14.94
N TYR A 195 -7.97 -12.01 15.42
CA TYR A 195 -7.87 -12.37 16.84
C TYR A 195 -6.61 -11.83 17.52
N GLY A 196 -5.72 -11.14 16.80
CA GLY A 196 -4.44 -10.68 17.34
C GLY A 196 -3.48 -11.82 17.67
N GLN A 197 -3.69 -13.01 17.10
CA GLN A 197 -2.91 -14.20 17.42
C GLN A 197 -1.75 -14.37 16.43
N ALA A 198 -0.53 -14.07 16.87
CA ALA A 198 0.68 -14.33 16.10
C ALA A 198 0.91 -15.83 15.90
N ALA A 199 1.39 -16.23 14.72
CA ALA A 199 1.65 -17.63 14.42
C ALA A 199 2.92 -18.12 15.12
N ALA A 200 2.85 -19.32 15.70
CA ALA A 200 3.98 -19.91 16.41
C ALA A 200 5.16 -20.17 15.46
N GLY A 201 6.37 -19.78 15.87
CA GLY A 201 7.60 -20.00 15.11
C GLY A 201 7.82 -19.03 13.94
N LYS A 202 7.00 -17.98 13.80
CA LYS A 202 7.23 -16.90 12.83
C LYS A 202 8.08 -15.78 13.40
N ASP A 203 8.81 -15.11 12.53
CA ASP A 203 9.64 -13.98 12.92
C ASP A 203 8.77 -12.75 13.28
N ALA A 204 9.28 -11.92 14.19
CA ALA A 204 8.62 -10.70 14.62
C ALA A 204 8.51 -9.70 13.47
N LEU A 205 9.51 -9.61 12.58
CA LEU A 205 9.48 -8.71 11.42
C LEU A 205 8.42 -9.15 10.40
N GLU A 206 8.27 -10.47 10.18
CA GLU A 206 7.21 -11.00 9.31
C GLU A 206 5.82 -10.66 9.86
N THR A 207 5.64 -10.79 11.17
CA THR A 207 4.40 -10.44 11.87
C THR A 207 4.11 -8.94 11.75
N GLN A 208 5.12 -8.10 12.00
CA GLN A 208 5.02 -6.64 11.90
C GLN A 208 4.66 -6.21 10.47
N MET A 209 5.24 -6.84 9.45
CA MET A 209 4.94 -6.52 8.04
C MET A 209 3.45 -6.69 7.71
N ILE A 210 2.80 -7.73 8.24
CA ILE A 210 1.36 -7.94 8.03
C ILE A 210 0.55 -6.87 8.77
N LEU A 211 0.91 -6.56 10.02
CA LEU A 211 0.22 -5.53 10.81
C LEU A 211 0.38 -4.14 10.20
N ASN A 212 1.54 -3.85 9.60
CA ASN A 212 1.79 -2.62 8.85
C ASN A 212 0.88 -2.49 7.63
N HIS A 213 0.71 -3.56 6.85
CA HIS A 213 -0.25 -3.57 5.74
C HIS A 213 -1.68 -3.38 6.24
N LYS A 214 -2.08 -4.05 7.33
CA LYS A 214 -3.39 -3.86 7.95
C LYS A 214 -3.64 -2.38 8.26
N ALA A 215 -2.72 -1.73 8.97
CA ALA A 215 -2.83 -0.31 9.33
C ALA A 215 -2.90 0.61 8.10
N ALA A 216 -2.07 0.36 7.09
CA ALA A 216 -2.05 1.13 5.85
C ALA A 216 -3.36 1.00 5.05
N ILE A 217 -3.94 -0.20 4.98
CA ILE A 217 -5.23 -0.43 4.31
C ILE A 217 -6.37 0.25 5.08
N GLU A 218 -6.37 0.17 6.41
CA GLU A 218 -7.36 0.86 7.23
C GLU A 218 -7.31 2.38 7.03
N TYR A 219 -6.11 2.95 6.92
CA TYR A 219 -5.92 4.36 6.57
C TYR A 219 -6.60 4.72 5.24
N LEU A 220 -6.35 3.95 4.18
CA LEU A 220 -6.94 4.21 2.86
C LEU A 220 -8.48 4.12 2.84
N VAL A 221 -9.06 3.18 3.59
CA VAL A 221 -10.51 2.90 3.54
C VAL A 221 -11.32 3.76 4.53
N ARG A 222 -10.72 4.18 5.65
CA ARG A 222 -11.42 4.94 6.69
C ARG A 222 -11.38 6.46 6.43
N ASP A 223 -10.34 6.98 5.79
CA ASP A 223 -10.15 8.42 5.56
C ASP A 223 -10.25 8.82 4.07
N THR A 224 -11.29 8.32 3.39
CA THR A 224 -11.46 8.46 1.93
C THR A 224 -11.66 9.89 1.44
N GLU A 225 -11.97 10.83 2.32
CA GLU A 225 -12.14 12.25 1.97
C GLU A 225 -10.80 12.98 1.80
N HIS A 226 -9.76 12.56 2.53
CA HIS A 226 -8.42 13.17 2.49
C HIS A 226 -7.41 12.31 1.72
N VAL A 227 -7.68 11.01 1.58
CA VAL A 227 -6.83 10.07 0.85
C VAL A 227 -6.97 10.28 -0.66
N GLY A 228 -5.86 10.64 -1.30
CA GLY A 228 -5.77 10.86 -2.74
C GLY A 228 -4.40 10.47 -3.28
N VAL A 229 -4.18 10.65 -4.59
CA VAL A 229 -2.86 10.44 -5.20
C VAL A 229 -2.06 11.72 -4.99
N ASN A 230 -1.57 11.93 -3.78
CA ASN A 230 -0.81 13.12 -3.40
C ASN A 230 0.43 12.75 -2.56
N PRO A 231 1.45 13.65 -2.48
CA PRO A 231 2.69 13.37 -1.76
C PRO A 231 2.45 12.93 -0.32
N GLU A 232 1.51 13.57 0.37
CA GLU A 232 1.16 13.31 1.77
C GLU A 232 0.67 11.87 1.96
N THR A 233 -0.24 11.41 1.12
CA THR A 233 -0.82 10.05 1.18
C THR A 233 0.26 9.01 0.89
N ILE A 234 1.10 9.23 -0.12
CA ILE A 234 2.15 8.27 -0.49
C ILE A 234 3.24 8.18 0.60
N ILE A 235 3.60 9.30 1.21
CA ILE A 235 4.52 9.36 2.34
C ILE A 235 3.90 8.70 3.58
N ALA A 236 2.61 8.92 3.85
CA ALA A 236 1.89 8.28 4.95
C ALA A 236 1.81 6.75 4.76
N LEU A 237 1.55 6.29 3.54
CA LEU A 237 1.61 4.86 3.21
C LEU A 237 2.99 4.28 3.50
N HIS A 238 4.06 4.97 3.11
CA HIS A 238 5.41 4.55 3.47
C HIS A 238 5.60 4.51 4.99
N ALA A 239 5.11 5.50 5.73
CA ALA A 239 5.20 5.51 7.20
C ALA A 239 4.53 4.29 7.83
N PHE A 240 3.27 3.98 7.46
CA PHE A 240 2.59 2.79 7.96
C PHE A 240 3.28 1.50 7.56
N LEU A 241 3.77 1.40 6.32
CA LEU A 241 4.36 0.17 5.80
C LEU A 241 5.77 -0.12 6.34
N SER A 242 6.51 0.93 6.70
CA SER A 242 7.91 0.85 7.16
C SER A 242 8.08 0.87 8.68
N ASP A 243 7.02 1.15 9.44
CA ASP A 243 7.08 1.22 10.90
C ASP A 243 7.64 -0.06 11.53
N GLY A 244 8.62 0.09 12.42
CA GLY A 244 9.32 -1.03 13.06
C GLY A 244 10.13 -1.95 12.13
N LEU A 245 10.28 -1.64 10.84
CA LEU A 245 11.00 -2.47 9.87
C LEU A 245 12.28 -1.80 9.31
N MET A 246 12.45 -0.49 9.50
CA MET A 246 13.61 0.23 8.98
C MET A 246 14.83 0.09 9.92
N PRO A 247 16.06 -0.06 9.38
CA PRO A 247 17.28 -0.03 10.19
C PRO A 247 17.48 1.29 10.94
N ASP A 248 17.08 2.41 10.32
CA ASP A 248 16.98 3.71 10.95
C ASP A 248 15.50 4.14 11.02
N PRO A 249 14.87 4.14 12.21
CA PRO A 249 13.49 4.56 12.39
C PRO A 249 13.21 5.99 11.89
N ALA A 250 14.22 6.87 11.82
CA ALA A 250 14.05 8.23 11.33
C ALA A 250 13.81 8.32 9.81
N THR A 251 13.97 7.22 9.08
CA THR A 251 13.71 7.12 7.63
C THR A 251 12.26 6.74 7.31
N CYS A 252 11.53 6.27 8.32
CA CYS A 252 10.10 5.98 8.23
C CYS A 252 9.33 7.23 7.76
N GLY A 253 8.48 7.07 6.74
CA GLY A 253 7.73 8.19 6.17
C GLY A 253 8.57 9.34 5.61
N ARG A 254 9.77 9.06 5.07
CA ARG A 254 10.62 10.11 4.48
C ARG A 254 11.27 9.67 3.18
N LEU A 255 11.33 10.59 2.23
CA LEU A 255 12.15 10.42 1.03
C LEU A 255 13.60 10.20 1.44
N ARG A 256 14.28 9.29 0.74
CA ARG A 256 15.65 8.94 1.08
C ARG A 256 16.62 10.08 0.77
N ASN A 257 17.63 10.19 1.61
CA ASN A 257 18.71 11.17 1.47
C ASN A 257 20.04 10.54 1.06
N ARG A 258 20.03 9.24 0.74
CA ARG A 258 21.19 8.47 0.31
C ARG A 258 20.88 7.57 -0.88
N PRO A 259 21.89 7.15 -1.65
CA PRO A 259 21.71 6.20 -2.74
C PRO A 259 21.30 4.81 -2.23
N VAL A 260 20.55 4.09 -3.07
CA VAL A 260 20.14 2.71 -2.85
C VAL A 260 20.53 1.84 -4.04
N GLU A 261 20.70 0.55 -3.79
CA GLU A 261 20.83 -0.48 -4.83
C GLU A 261 19.69 -1.47 -4.72
N ILE A 262 19.23 -1.96 -5.88
CA ILE A 262 18.21 -3.00 -6.00
C ILE A 262 18.92 -4.35 -6.17
N GLY A 263 18.64 -5.29 -5.26
CA GLY A 263 19.19 -6.64 -5.31
C GLY A 263 18.83 -7.36 -6.62
N GLY A 264 19.77 -8.13 -7.19
CA GLY A 264 19.47 -8.93 -8.39
C GLY A 264 19.22 -8.14 -9.70
N SER A 265 19.20 -6.80 -9.66
CA SER A 265 19.07 -5.94 -10.83
C SER A 265 20.41 -5.35 -11.28
N VAL A 266 20.49 -4.97 -12.55
CA VAL A 266 21.57 -4.12 -13.10
C VAL A 266 21.19 -2.64 -13.16
N TYR A 267 19.99 -2.29 -12.67
CA TYR A 267 19.47 -0.94 -12.61
C TYR A 267 20.01 -0.15 -11.42
N LEU A 268 20.38 1.11 -11.67
CA LEU A 268 20.84 2.09 -10.68
C LEU A 268 19.83 3.25 -10.56
N PRO A 269 19.09 3.34 -9.44
CA PRO A 269 18.17 4.44 -9.18
C PRO A 269 18.86 5.80 -9.05
N VAL A 270 18.07 6.87 -9.09
CA VAL A 270 18.56 8.24 -8.90
C VAL A 270 19.31 8.37 -7.56
N ALA A 271 20.54 8.85 -7.56
CA ALA A 271 21.35 8.93 -6.33
C ALA A 271 21.16 10.23 -5.55
N LEU A 272 20.87 11.35 -6.24
CA LEU A 272 20.86 12.69 -5.66
C LEU A 272 19.53 13.02 -4.93
N PRO A 273 19.55 13.35 -3.62
CA PRO A 273 18.33 13.62 -2.84
C PRO A 273 17.42 14.69 -3.43
N GLN A 274 17.97 15.83 -3.84
CA GLN A 274 17.19 16.92 -4.43
C GLN A 274 16.48 16.47 -5.70
N ARG A 275 17.14 15.63 -6.51
CA ARG A 275 16.55 15.11 -7.74
C ARG A 275 15.45 14.10 -7.47
N ILE A 276 15.57 13.31 -6.40
CA ILE A 276 14.52 12.38 -5.97
C ILE A 276 13.28 13.15 -5.54
N GLU A 277 13.45 14.22 -4.74
CA GLU A 277 12.35 15.06 -4.27
C GLU A 277 11.63 15.74 -5.45
N GLU A 278 12.36 16.33 -6.38
CA GLU A 278 11.81 16.91 -7.61
C GLU A 278 11.02 15.89 -8.43
N LEU A 279 11.64 14.74 -8.76
CA LEU A 279 11.01 13.71 -9.58
C LEU A 279 9.83 13.04 -8.86
N PHE A 280 9.89 12.92 -7.54
CA PHE A 280 8.78 12.41 -6.74
C PHE A 280 7.57 13.34 -6.88
N GLY A 281 7.76 14.65 -6.72
CA GLY A 281 6.71 15.64 -6.95
C GLY A 281 6.09 15.50 -8.35
N VAL A 282 6.93 15.47 -9.39
CA VAL A 282 6.48 15.33 -10.79
C VAL A 282 5.72 14.03 -11.02
N VAL A 283 6.23 12.89 -10.54
CA VAL A 283 5.56 11.59 -10.72
C VAL A 283 4.19 11.58 -10.04
N ILE A 284 4.07 12.15 -8.84
CA ILE A 284 2.79 12.18 -8.13
C ILE A 284 1.81 13.16 -8.76
N GLU A 285 2.26 14.34 -9.19
CA GLU A 285 1.43 15.31 -9.91
C GLU A 285 0.89 14.72 -11.22
N MET A 286 1.76 14.11 -12.03
CA MET A 286 1.33 13.40 -13.24
C MET A 286 0.34 12.28 -12.93
N ALA A 287 0.54 11.55 -11.84
CA ALA A 287 -0.38 10.49 -11.45
C ALA A 287 -1.75 11.03 -11.04
N ASP A 288 -1.82 12.12 -10.28
CA ASP A 288 -3.08 12.75 -9.85
C ASP A 288 -3.90 13.27 -11.05
N GLU A 289 -3.23 13.75 -12.10
CA GLU A 289 -3.88 14.20 -13.34
C GLU A 289 -4.51 13.07 -14.17
N ILE A 290 -4.10 11.81 -13.99
CA ILE A 290 -4.64 10.68 -14.77
C ILE A 290 -6.09 10.40 -14.36
N LEU A 291 -7.01 10.57 -15.30
CA LEU A 291 -8.45 10.44 -15.05
C LEU A 291 -8.94 9.00 -14.94
N ASP A 292 -8.35 8.08 -15.72
CA ASP A 292 -8.79 6.69 -15.69
C ASP A 292 -8.17 5.95 -14.50
N PRO A 293 -8.97 5.33 -13.61
CA PRO A 293 -8.46 4.73 -12.38
C PRO A 293 -7.52 3.55 -12.61
N PHE A 294 -7.68 2.80 -13.72
CA PHE A 294 -6.79 1.68 -14.03
C PHE A 294 -5.45 2.17 -14.57
N GLU A 295 -5.48 3.20 -15.43
CA GLU A 295 -4.26 3.84 -15.91
C GLU A 295 -3.51 4.51 -14.74
N GLN A 296 -4.21 5.20 -13.85
CA GLN A 296 -3.63 5.85 -12.67
C GLN A 296 -2.97 4.82 -11.74
N ALA A 297 -3.66 3.71 -11.45
CA ALA A 297 -3.13 2.60 -10.66
C ALA A 297 -1.87 2.01 -11.29
N PHE A 298 -1.92 1.73 -12.59
CA PHE A 298 -0.81 1.11 -13.30
C PHE A 298 0.41 2.05 -13.42
N PHE A 299 0.18 3.35 -13.64
CA PHE A 299 1.22 4.37 -13.65
C PHE A 299 1.97 4.41 -12.31
N LEU A 300 1.25 4.39 -11.17
CA LEU A 300 1.86 4.32 -9.84
C LEU A 300 2.67 3.03 -9.63
N MET A 301 2.18 1.89 -10.12
CA MET A 301 2.91 0.62 -10.07
C MET A 301 4.19 0.61 -10.91
N VAL A 302 4.25 1.40 -11.99
CA VAL A 302 5.44 1.55 -12.84
C VAL A 302 6.44 2.52 -12.20
N HIS A 303 6.02 3.76 -11.92
CA HIS A 303 6.95 4.87 -11.69
C HIS A 303 7.43 5.00 -10.25
N LEU A 304 6.61 4.67 -9.24
CA LEU A 304 7.07 4.68 -7.85
C LEU A 304 8.24 3.72 -7.59
N PRO A 305 8.16 2.42 -7.94
CA PRO A 305 9.27 1.51 -7.73
C PRO A 305 10.42 1.75 -8.72
N TYR A 306 10.19 2.38 -9.88
CA TYR A 306 11.27 2.79 -10.77
C TYR A 306 12.09 3.96 -10.19
N LEU A 307 11.43 4.96 -9.60
CA LEU A 307 12.09 6.10 -8.95
C LEU A 307 12.83 5.69 -7.67
N GLN A 308 12.30 4.71 -6.92
CA GLN A 308 12.75 4.33 -5.58
C GLN A 308 12.87 5.55 -4.64
N PRO A 309 11.77 6.26 -4.33
CA PRO A 309 11.82 7.46 -3.48
C PRO A 309 12.24 7.19 -2.03
N PHE A 310 12.05 5.97 -1.53
CA PHE A 310 12.33 5.59 -0.14
C PHE A 310 13.54 4.65 -0.05
N GLU A 311 14.11 4.51 1.15
CA GLU A 311 15.28 3.63 1.37
C GLU A 311 14.95 2.15 1.20
N ASP A 312 13.72 1.76 1.51
CA ASP A 312 13.16 0.43 1.33
C ASP A 312 11.63 0.57 1.15
N VAL A 313 10.89 -0.54 1.04
CA VAL A 313 9.40 -0.57 1.05
C VAL A 313 8.73 0.00 -0.22
N ASN A 314 9.49 0.49 -1.20
CA ASN A 314 8.96 1.11 -2.44
C ASN A 314 7.92 0.23 -3.17
N LYS A 315 8.16 -1.08 -3.28
CA LYS A 315 7.25 -2.02 -3.94
C LYS A 315 5.94 -2.24 -3.17
N ARG A 316 6.00 -2.24 -1.84
CA ARG A 316 4.79 -2.34 -0.98
C ARG A 316 3.97 -1.06 -1.06
N VAL A 317 4.63 0.09 -1.03
CA VAL A 317 3.98 1.40 -1.21
C VAL A 317 3.28 1.45 -2.56
N SER A 318 3.92 1.03 -3.65
CA SER A 318 3.32 1.09 -4.98
C SER A 318 2.09 0.19 -5.12
N ARG A 319 2.11 -1.03 -4.55
CA ARG A 319 0.95 -1.94 -4.54
C ARG A 319 -0.25 -1.39 -3.78
N LEU A 320 -0.03 -0.69 -2.65
CA LEU A 320 -1.10 -0.06 -1.90
C LEU A 320 -1.58 1.24 -2.55
N ALA A 321 -0.66 2.05 -3.07
CA ALA A 321 -0.99 3.27 -3.80
C ALA A 321 -1.86 2.99 -5.04
N ALA A 322 -1.62 1.87 -5.73
CA ALA A 322 -2.44 1.41 -6.86
C ALA A 322 -3.92 1.18 -6.50
N ASN A 323 -4.25 0.98 -5.22
CA ASN A 323 -5.62 0.81 -4.77
C ASN A 323 -6.36 2.13 -4.49
N ILE A 324 -5.66 3.26 -4.37
CA ILE A 324 -6.25 4.58 -4.13
C ILE A 324 -7.34 4.91 -5.17
N PRO A 325 -7.07 4.86 -6.50
CA PRO A 325 -8.10 5.07 -7.51
C PRO A 325 -9.28 4.11 -7.37
N PHE A 326 -9.04 2.82 -7.12
CA PHE A 326 -10.14 1.85 -7.02
C PHE A 326 -11.06 2.14 -5.84
N ILE A 327 -10.49 2.47 -4.69
CA ILE A 327 -11.26 2.85 -3.50
C ILE A 327 -12.07 4.12 -3.76
N ARG A 328 -11.45 5.16 -4.36
CA ARG A 328 -12.11 6.44 -4.66
C ARG A 328 -13.29 6.27 -5.62
N HIS A 329 -13.17 5.37 -6.59
CA HIS A 329 -14.18 5.12 -7.62
C HIS A 329 -15.11 3.92 -7.32
N ASN A 330 -15.09 3.39 -6.09
CA ASN A 330 -15.89 2.22 -5.69
C ASN A 330 -15.71 0.99 -6.59
N LEU A 331 -14.53 0.85 -7.21
CA LEU A 331 -14.13 -0.33 -7.98
C LEU A 331 -13.60 -1.41 -7.04
N SER A 332 -13.61 -2.66 -7.53
CA SER A 332 -12.97 -3.77 -6.83
C SER A 332 -11.49 -3.46 -6.57
N PRO A 333 -10.99 -3.63 -5.33
CA PRO A 333 -9.59 -3.42 -5.03
C PRO A 333 -8.72 -4.57 -5.58
N LEU A 334 -7.45 -4.25 -5.81
CA LEU A 334 -6.41 -5.17 -6.24
C LEU A 334 -5.69 -5.77 -5.03
N SER A 335 -5.73 -7.10 -4.91
CA SER A 335 -5.22 -7.84 -3.76
C SER A 335 -4.00 -8.71 -4.03
N PHE A 336 -3.59 -8.87 -5.30
CA PHE A 336 -2.42 -9.68 -5.70
C PHE A 336 -2.47 -11.17 -5.27
N ILE A 337 -3.66 -11.68 -4.92
CA ILE A 337 -3.85 -13.11 -4.65
C ILE A 337 -3.48 -13.92 -5.90
N ASP A 338 -2.83 -15.06 -5.69
CA ASP A 338 -2.38 -15.99 -6.74
C ASP A 338 -1.36 -15.39 -7.72
N VAL A 339 -0.67 -14.30 -7.33
CA VAL A 339 0.48 -13.77 -8.05
C VAL A 339 1.76 -14.35 -7.45
N ALA A 340 2.56 -15.04 -8.26
CA ALA A 340 3.86 -15.55 -7.84
C ALA A 340 4.88 -14.41 -7.67
N ALA A 341 5.66 -14.45 -6.58
CA ALA A 341 6.71 -13.44 -6.32
C ALA A 341 7.72 -13.34 -7.46
N LYS A 342 8.09 -14.49 -8.04
CA LYS A 342 8.97 -14.58 -9.22
C LYS A 342 8.43 -13.76 -10.39
N ASP A 343 7.18 -13.98 -10.79
CA ASP A 343 6.56 -13.29 -11.93
C ASP A 343 6.49 -11.77 -11.69
N TYR A 344 6.15 -11.36 -10.47
CA TYR A 344 6.09 -9.94 -10.11
C TYR A 344 7.47 -9.27 -10.14
N ILE A 345 8.50 -9.94 -9.62
CA ILE A 345 9.88 -9.43 -9.66
C ILE A 345 10.39 -9.36 -11.11
N GLU A 346 10.15 -10.38 -11.93
CA GLU A 346 10.50 -10.39 -13.36
C GLU A 346 9.84 -9.22 -14.10
N ALA A 347 8.56 -8.93 -13.80
CA ALA A 347 7.85 -7.78 -14.34
C ALA A 347 8.49 -6.44 -13.96
N LEU A 348 8.87 -6.26 -12.70
CA LEU A 348 9.55 -5.05 -12.22
C LEU A 348 10.94 -4.89 -12.85
N LEU A 349 11.71 -5.96 -13.01
CA LEU A 349 12.99 -5.93 -13.71
C LEU A 349 12.82 -5.45 -15.17
N GLY A 350 11.71 -5.80 -15.82
CA GLY A 350 11.35 -5.26 -17.14
C GLY A 350 11.21 -3.74 -17.15
N ILE A 351 10.61 -3.16 -16.10
CA ILE A 351 10.55 -1.69 -15.95
C ILE A 351 11.95 -1.13 -15.71
N TYR A 352 12.65 -1.68 -14.72
CA TYR A 352 13.92 -1.15 -14.23
C TYR A 352 15.01 -1.16 -15.29
N GLU A 353 15.09 -2.25 -16.06
CA GLU A 353 16.22 -2.51 -16.94
C GLU A 353 15.92 -2.16 -18.40
N LEU A 354 14.66 -2.30 -18.82
CA LEU A 354 14.25 -2.12 -20.21
C LEU A 354 13.28 -0.96 -20.43
N ASN A 355 12.71 -0.38 -19.36
CA ASN A 355 11.59 0.56 -19.44
C ASN A 355 10.41 0.04 -20.29
N ARG A 356 10.15 -1.28 -20.20
CA ARG A 356 9.09 -1.97 -20.93
C ARG A 356 8.01 -2.47 -19.97
N VAL A 357 6.76 -2.07 -20.20
CA VAL A 357 5.64 -2.26 -19.26
C VAL A 357 4.81 -3.52 -19.51
N GLU A 358 5.04 -4.24 -20.61
CA GLU A 358 4.14 -5.29 -21.10
C GLU A 358 4.01 -6.45 -20.12
N LEU A 359 5.13 -6.90 -19.53
CA LEU A 359 5.11 -7.99 -18.55
C LEU A 359 4.36 -7.57 -17.27
N LEU A 360 4.60 -6.36 -16.76
CA LEU A 360 3.87 -5.85 -15.60
C LEU A 360 2.39 -5.67 -15.89
N ARG A 361 2.02 -5.23 -17.10
CA ARG A 361 0.64 -5.14 -17.55
C ARG A 361 -0.05 -6.50 -17.52
N ASP A 362 0.59 -7.54 -18.04
CA ASP A 362 0.01 -8.89 -18.08
C ASP A 362 -0.23 -9.43 -16.66
N ILE A 363 0.71 -9.20 -15.73
CA ILE A 363 0.56 -9.58 -14.32
C ILE A 363 -0.54 -8.75 -13.64
N PHE A 364 -0.58 -7.44 -13.88
CA PHE A 364 -1.60 -6.53 -13.33
C PHE A 364 -3.02 -6.95 -13.73
N VAL A 365 -3.24 -7.24 -15.01
CA VAL A 365 -4.55 -7.66 -15.52
C VAL A 365 -5.01 -8.94 -14.86
N ARG A 366 -4.14 -9.96 -14.79
CA ARG A 366 -4.48 -11.25 -14.17
C ARG A 366 -4.73 -11.12 -12.67
N ALA A 367 -3.89 -10.34 -11.99
CA ALA A 367 -4.06 -10.06 -10.57
C ALA A 367 -5.42 -9.37 -10.32
N TYR A 368 -5.80 -8.43 -11.17
CA TYR A 368 -7.07 -7.72 -11.06
C TYR A 368 -8.28 -8.61 -11.35
N GLU A 369 -8.23 -9.40 -12.43
CA GLU A 369 -9.25 -10.40 -12.75
C GLU A 369 -9.48 -11.36 -11.57
N ARG A 370 -8.38 -11.79 -10.94
CA ARG A 370 -8.45 -12.70 -9.80
C ARG A 370 -9.04 -12.03 -8.57
N SER A 371 -8.64 -10.80 -8.26
CA SER A 371 -9.23 -10.02 -7.17
C SER A 371 -10.74 -9.83 -7.36
N CYS A 372 -11.19 -9.48 -8.56
CA CYS A 372 -12.62 -9.32 -8.87
C CYS A 372 -13.41 -10.61 -8.61
N GLN A 373 -12.92 -11.76 -9.12
CA GLN A 373 -13.56 -13.06 -8.87
C GLN A 373 -13.70 -13.36 -7.37
N GLN A 374 -12.66 -13.05 -6.59
CA GLN A 374 -12.63 -13.34 -5.16
C GLN A 374 -13.65 -12.48 -4.39
N TYR A 375 -13.75 -11.19 -4.71
CA TYR A 375 -14.63 -10.27 -3.97
C TYR A 375 -16.10 -10.36 -4.39
N VAL A 376 -16.38 -10.72 -5.65
CA VAL A 376 -17.75 -11.05 -6.09
C VAL A 376 -18.30 -12.23 -5.29
N ALA A 377 -17.50 -13.28 -5.06
CA ALA A 377 -17.93 -14.45 -4.30
C ALA A 377 -18.22 -14.11 -2.82
N VAL A 378 -17.42 -13.24 -2.21
CA VAL A 378 -17.62 -12.80 -0.81
C VAL A 378 -18.90 -11.98 -0.69
N ARG A 379 -19.18 -11.11 -1.66
CA ARG A 379 -20.38 -10.27 -1.64
C ARG A 379 -21.67 -11.07 -1.79
N GLN A 380 -21.68 -12.16 -2.57
CA GLN A 380 -22.84 -13.05 -2.67
C GLN A 380 -23.20 -13.72 -1.31
N GLN A 381 -22.26 -13.77 -0.38
CA GLN A 381 -22.47 -14.30 0.98
C GLN A 381 -22.80 -13.21 2.01
N LEU A 382 -22.48 -11.95 1.72
CA LEU A 382 -22.83 -10.81 2.56
C LEU A 382 -24.30 -10.46 2.32
N VAL A 383 -25.17 -10.73 3.29
CA VAL A 383 -26.51 -10.13 3.32
C VAL A 383 -26.33 -8.66 3.69
N PRO A 384 -26.55 -7.70 2.76
CA PRO A 384 -26.35 -6.29 3.08
C PRO A 384 -27.26 -5.91 4.25
N PRO A 385 -26.73 -5.26 5.29
CA PRO A 385 -27.55 -4.87 6.43
C PRO A 385 -28.59 -3.86 5.97
N ASP A 386 -29.87 -4.16 6.21
CA ASP A 386 -30.97 -3.30 5.80
C ASP A 386 -30.84 -1.90 6.45
N ALA A 387 -30.74 -0.85 5.62
CA ALA A 387 -30.51 0.52 6.07
C ALA A 387 -31.64 1.04 6.98
N VAL A 388 -32.89 0.65 6.72
CA VAL A 388 -34.06 0.99 7.55
C VAL A 388 -33.97 0.26 8.90
N ARG A 389 -33.53 -1.01 8.88
CA ARG A 389 -33.27 -1.80 10.11
C ARG A 389 -32.18 -1.19 10.98
N LEU A 390 -31.09 -0.69 10.37
CA LEU A 390 -30.00 0.00 11.07
C LEU A 390 -30.48 1.32 11.69
N ARG A 391 -31.14 2.17 10.89
CA ARG A 391 -31.62 3.49 11.31
C ARG A 391 -32.64 3.43 12.44
N TYR A 392 -33.56 2.47 12.37
CA TYR A 392 -34.69 2.36 13.30
C TYR A 392 -34.60 1.14 14.23
N ARG A 393 -33.39 0.64 14.50
CA ARG A 393 -33.17 -0.55 15.33
C ARG A 393 -33.88 -0.47 16.68
N THR A 394 -33.77 0.66 17.36
CA THR A 394 -34.36 0.85 18.70
C THR A 394 -35.88 0.86 18.62
N GLN A 395 -36.44 1.55 17.62
CA GLN A 395 -37.88 1.64 17.36
C GLN A 395 -38.46 0.28 16.98
N LEU A 396 -37.75 -0.49 16.15
CA LEU A 396 -38.12 -1.84 15.76
C LEU A 396 -38.14 -2.76 16.98
N SER A 397 -37.08 -2.75 17.80
CA SER A 397 -37.05 -3.57 19.01
C SER A 397 -38.13 -3.18 20.02
N ALA A 398 -38.38 -1.89 20.20
CA ALA A 398 -39.42 -1.40 21.10
C ALA A 398 -40.83 -1.82 20.63
N LEU A 399 -41.10 -1.74 19.32
CA LEU A 399 -42.39 -2.12 18.76
C LEU A 399 -42.66 -3.62 18.88
N VAL A 400 -41.66 -4.47 18.57
CA VAL A 400 -41.77 -5.92 18.78
C VAL A 400 -42.06 -6.21 20.26
N ALA A 401 -41.34 -5.58 21.18
CA ALA A 401 -41.55 -5.77 22.61
C ALA A 401 -42.94 -5.31 23.08
N ALA A 402 -43.42 -4.17 22.58
CA ALA A 402 -44.74 -3.62 22.92
C ALA A 402 -45.88 -4.55 22.48
N ILE A 403 -45.82 -5.06 21.26
CA ILE A 403 -46.83 -6.00 20.73
C ILE A 403 -46.83 -7.31 21.54
N VAL A 404 -45.65 -7.86 21.87
CA VAL A 404 -45.57 -9.09 22.69
C VAL A 404 -46.14 -8.85 24.09
N ARG A 405 -45.73 -7.78 24.78
CA ARG A 405 -46.21 -7.48 26.15
C ARG A 405 -47.70 -7.12 26.21
N SER A 406 -48.24 -6.49 25.17
CA SER A 406 -49.67 -6.18 25.10
C SER A 406 -50.54 -7.42 24.88
N GLY A 407 -49.95 -8.54 24.43
CA GLY A 407 -50.72 -9.73 24.08
C GLY A 407 -51.53 -9.58 22.79
N ALA A 408 -51.21 -8.59 21.94
CA ALA A 408 -51.88 -8.35 20.67
C ALA A 408 -51.40 -9.32 19.57
N LYS A 409 -52.23 -9.58 18.56
CA LYS A 409 -51.81 -10.32 17.37
C LYS A 409 -50.83 -9.48 16.56
N ALA A 410 -49.74 -10.10 16.11
CA ALA A 410 -48.77 -9.49 15.21
C ALA A 410 -49.27 -9.54 13.75
N ASP A 411 -50.37 -8.84 13.48
CA ASP A 411 -50.89 -8.67 12.12
C ASP A 411 -50.51 -7.31 11.53
N LEU A 412 -50.65 -7.20 10.20
CA LEU A 412 -50.22 -6.03 9.45
C LEU A 412 -50.97 -4.75 9.88
N ALA A 413 -52.23 -4.88 10.30
CA ALA A 413 -53.03 -3.75 10.77
C ALA A 413 -52.56 -3.25 12.15
N ALA A 414 -52.30 -4.17 13.08
CA ALA A 414 -51.80 -3.86 14.42
C ALA A 414 -50.41 -3.24 14.38
N ILE A 415 -49.53 -3.73 13.49
CA ILE A 415 -48.19 -3.17 13.31
C ILE A 415 -48.27 -1.78 12.69
N ARG A 416 -49.08 -1.59 11.63
CA ARG A 416 -49.27 -0.26 11.00
C ARG A 416 -49.82 0.79 11.97
N ALA A 417 -50.76 0.40 12.83
CA ALA A 417 -51.35 1.29 13.82
C ALA A 417 -50.37 1.75 14.92
N GLN A 418 -49.29 0.99 15.12
CA GLN A 418 -48.31 1.23 16.19
C GLN A 418 -46.93 1.65 15.67
N VAL A 419 -46.82 2.00 14.38
CA VAL A 419 -45.56 2.53 13.84
C VAL A 419 -45.19 3.82 14.57
N PRO A 420 -43.98 3.93 15.16
CA PRO A 420 -43.57 5.13 15.87
C PRO A 420 -43.50 6.34 14.93
N GLY A 421 -43.97 7.51 15.39
CA GLY A 421 -43.92 8.75 14.62
C GLY A 421 -42.50 9.21 14.23
N ALA A 422 -41.47 8.65 14.88
CA ALA A 422 -40.06 8.87 14.54
C ALA A 422 -39.63 8.18 13.23
N VAL A 423 -40.43 7.26 12.68
CA VAL A 423 -40.18 6.63 11.37
C VAL A 423 -40.69 7.55 10.26
N ALA A 424 -39.77 7.96 9.37
CA ALA A 424 -40.08 8.84 8.26
C ALA A 424 -41.08 8.18 7.29
N GLU A 425 -41.94 8.97 6.65
CA GLU A 425 -43.01 8.43 5.78
C GLU A 425 -42.46 7.55 4.64
N ALA A 426 -41.32 7.94 4.06
CA ALA A 426 -40.65 7.16 3.03
C ALA A 426 -40.19 5.77 3.51
N ASP A 427 -39.90 5.60 4.80
CA ASP A 427 -39.36 4.37 5.37
C ASP A 427 -40.44 3.47 6.01
N ARG A 428 -41.70 3.94 6.14
CA ARG A 428 -42.76 3.26 6.89
C ARG A 428 -43.11 1.88 6.34
N GLU A 429 -43.28 1.74 5.03
CA GLU A 429 -43.65 0.45 4.42
C GLU A 429 -42.52 -0.59 4.61
N ARG A 430 -41.26 -0.18 4.46
CA ARG A 430 -40.12 -1.07 4.71
C ARG A 430 -39.98 -1.43 6.19
N PHE A 431 -40.18 -0.46 7.09
CA PHE A 431 -40.17 -0.67 8.53
C PHE A 431 -41.24 -1.68 8.99
N VAL A 432 -42.46 -1.58 8.46
CA VAL A 432 -43.54 -2.54 8.72
C VAL A 432 -43.16 -3.94 8.23
N ALA A 433 -42.59 -4.05 7.02
CA ALA A 433 -42.13 -5.33 6.48
C ALA A 433 -41.05 -5.99 7.36
N LEU A 434 -40.11 -5.20 7.88
CA LEU A 434 -39.07 -5.67 8.80
C LEU A 434 -39.65 -6.18 10.12
N VAL A 435 -40.59 -5.44 10.73
CA VAL A 435 -41.25 -5.87 11.97
C VAL A 435 -42.02 -7.18 11.76
N MET A 436 -42.71 -7.33 10.62
CA MET A 436 -43.37 -8.58 10.23
C MET A 436 -42.37 -9.74 10.08
N GLU A 437 -41.23 -9.49 9.46
CA GLU A 437 -40.16 -10.48 9.31
C GLU A 437 -39.59 -10.92 10.67
N GLU A 438 -39.37 -9.97 11.59
CA GLU A 438 -38.94 -10.31 12.95
C GLU A 438 -39.96 -11.21 13.65
N PHE A 439 -41.26 -10.93 13.53
CA PHE A 439 -42.30 -11.78 14.13
C PHE A 439 -42.37 -13.18 13.54
N ARG A 440 -42.12 -13.35 12.22
CA ARG A 440 -42.03 -14.68 11.59
C ARG A 440 -40.85 -15.49 12.13
N ASN A 441 -39.76 -14.81 12.45
CA ASN A 441 -38.52 -15.42 12.92
C ASN A 441 -38.40 -15.40 14.45
N LEU A 442 -39.39 -14.89 15.20
CA LEU A 442 -39.31 -14.74 16.65
C LEU A 442 -39.45 -16.10 17.34
N HIS A 443 -38.49 -16.45 18.19
CA HIS A 443 -38.48 -17.69 18.96
C HIS A 443 -37.79 -17.50 20.32
N SER A 444 -37.92 -18.48 21.22
CA SER A 444 -37.40 -18.41 22.60
C SER A 444 -35.91 -18.06 22.68
N GLY A 445 -35.11 -18.56 21.73
CA GLY A 445 -33.67 -18.29 21.63
C GLY A 445 -33.27 -16.89 21.14
N ASN A 446 -34.16 -16.12 20.51
CA ASN A 446 -33.82 -14.79 19.98
C ASN A 446 -34.65 -13.64 20.59
N VAL A 447 -35.67 -13.95 21.39
CA VAL A 447 -36.59 -12.96 21.97
C VAL A 447 -35.91 -11.95 22.90
N ILE A 448 -34.81 -12.35 23.55
CA ILE A 448 -34.01 -11.49 24.43
C ILE A 448 -33.42 -10.28 23.69
N ARG A 449 -33.19 -10.39 22.37
CA ARG A 449 -32.69 -9.28 21.53
C ARG A 449 -33.64 -8.08 21.50
N PHE A 450 -34.91 -8.30 21.81
CA PHE A 450 -35.95 -7.28 21.88
C PHE A 450 -36.23 -6.83 23.33
N GLY A 451 -35.40 -7.26 24.30
CA GLY A 451 -35.61 -6.95 25.72
C GLY A 451 -36.79 -7.71 26.34
N LEU A 452 -37.19 -8.83 25.73
CA LEU A 452 -38.26 -9.70 26.22
C LEU A 452 -37.70 -10.92 26.95
N ARG A 453 -38.37 -11.37 28.00
CA ARG A 453 -38.07 -12.62 28.71
C ARG A 453 -38.71 -13.80 27.99
N PRO A 454 -38.10 -15.00 28.00
CA PRO A 454 -38.69 -16.19 27.40
C PRO A 454 -40.12 -16.50 27.88
N LEU A 455 -40.42 -16.23 29.16
CA LEU A 455 -41.75 -16.39 29.74
C LEU A 455 -42.79 -15.41 29.17
N GLU A 456 -42.40 -14.15 28.90
CA GLU A 456 -43.30 -13.16 28.28
C GLU A 456 -43.68 -13.60 26.86
N PHE A 457 -42.71 -14.15 26.12
CA PHE A 457 -42.94 -14.66 24.78
C PHE A 457 -43.79 -15.94 24.77
N ALA A 458 -43.54 -16.88 25.68
CA ALA A 458 -44.34 -18.11 25.80
C ALA A 458 -45.81 -17.78 26.09
N ALA A 459 -46.08 -16.87 27.02
CA ALA A 459 -47.44 -16.42 27.34
C ALA A 459 -48.12 -15.74 26.13
N TRP A 460 -47.38 -14.94 25.36
CA TRP A 460 -47.88 -14.34 24.13
C TRP A 460 -48.17 -15.39 23.05
N GLN A 461 -47.31 -16.39 22.89
CA GLN A 461 -47.53 -17.51 21.95
C GLN A 461 -48.76 -18.31 22.33
N GLU A 462 -48.94 -18.70 23.59
CA GLU A 462 -50.14 -19.44 24.04
C GLU A 462 -51.43 -18.68 23.75
N LYS A 463 -51.45 -17.37 24.04
CA LYS A 463 -52.59 -16.49 23.80
C LYS A 463 -52.94 -16.35 22.30
N ASN A 464 -51.94 -16.41 21.42
CA ASN A 464 -52.11 -16.23 19.98
C ASN A 464 -52.18 -17.54 19.19
N SER A 465 -51.78 -18.66 19.79
CA SER A 465 -51.90 -20.03 19.25
C SER A 465 -53.27 -20.64 19.60
N GLY A 466 -53.97 -20.08 20.59
CA GLY A 466 -55.33 -20.43 20.97
C GLY A 466 -56.40 -19.75 20.12
N LYS A 467 -56.58 -20.24 18.88
CA LYS A 467 -57.83 -20.25 18.07
C LYS A 467 -57.46 -20.76 16.67
N ASN A 468 -57.42 -22.08 16.53
CA ASN A 468 -57.79 -22.73 15.27
C ASN A 468 -59.30 -22.71 15.13
#